data_AF-A0A8T4UPT1-F1
#
_entry.id   AF-A0A8T4UPT1-F1
#
_cell.length_a   1.000
_cell.length_b   1.000
_cell.length_c   1.000
_cell.angle_alpha   90.00
_cell.angle_beta   90.00
_cell.angle_gamma   90.00
#
_symmetry.space_group_name_H-M   'P 1'
#
loop_
_entity.id
_entity.type
_entity.pdbx_description
1 polymer ?
#
loop_
_entity_poly.entity_id
_entity_poly.type
_entity_poly.pdbx_seq_one_letter_code
_entity_poly.pdbx_strand_id
1 'polypeptide(L)'
;MTIVTKTLDQMLDEIKACECSYFDFWLPIERLDRHRIRYELGGYLDILSSYVDQILKNISPETGVSPDNLLATVLVQAFENSLTRGNLRNLYLPISLKIFEGPEGVVFRIRDSGAGFDYNAILEQRRRGDGSYIQGSGMGLEVMNYKQYEVAFEGNGNTVNIMATRGYSFERSWQVLMDDRKERGLETMNLPKDISLQKP
;
A
#
# COMPACT_ATOMS: atom_id res chain seq x y z
N MET A 1 10.32 -8.09 -1.74
CA MET A 1 10.38 -6.63 -1.57
C MET A 1 11.12 -6.09 -2.76
N THR A 2 10.55 -5.11 -3.45
CA THR A 2 11.43 -4.11 -4.07
C THR A 2 11.02 -2.77 -3.48
N ILE A 3 11.36 -2.53 -2.20
CA ILE A 3 11.45 -1.13 -1.77
C ILE A 3 12.59 -0.59 -2.59
N VAL A 4 12.25 0.32 -3.49
CA VAL A 4 13.17 0.92 -4.43
C VAL A 4 13.63 2.26 -3.89
N THR A 5 14.78 2.71 -4.36
CA THR A 5 15.27 4.07 -4.10
C THR A 5 14.85 5.03 -5.23
N LYS A 6 13.82 4.66 -6.00
CA LYS A 6 13.31 5.49 -7.10
C LYS A 6 12.63 6.74 -6.53
N THR A 7 12.78 7.87 -7.21
CA THR A 7 11.98 9.07 -6.96
C THR A 7 10.60 8.92 -7.61
N LEU A 8 9.63 9.73 -7.21
CA LEU A 8 8.34 9.83 -7.89
C LEU A 8 8.54 10.05 -9.40
N ASP A 9 9.36 11.01 -9.79
CA ASP A 9 9.58 11.33 -11.21
C ASP A 9 10.05 10.11 -12.01
N GLN A 10 10.97 9.31 -11.47
CA GLN A 10 11.42 8.08 -12.11
C GLN A 10 10.29 7.06 -12.28
N MET A 11 9.42 6.93 -11.27
CA MET A 11 8.25 6.03 -11.36
C MET A 11 7.23 6.55 -12.38
N LEU A 12 7.01 7.87 -12.45
CA LEU A 12 6.11 8.49 -13.42
C LEU A 12 6.61 8.35 -14.85
N ASP A 13 7.91 8.53 -15.08
CA ASP A 13 8.56 8.30 -16.37
C ASP A 13 8.37 6.84 -16.84
N GLU A 14 8.51 5.88 -15.92
CA GLU A 14 8.32 4.45 -16.22
C GLU A 14 6.89 4.11 -16.63
N ILE A 15 5.89 4.68 -15.92
CA ILE A 15 4.49 4.47 -16.30
C ILE A 15 4.03 5.36 -17.47
N LYS A 16 4.88 6.30 -17.90
CA LYS A 16 4.59 7.36 -18.89
C LYS A 16 3.41 8.25 -18.48
N ALA A 17 3.32 8.56 -17.19
CA ALA A 17 2.31 9.47 -16.66
C ALA A 17 2.82 10.91 -16.69
N CYS A 18 2.01 11.82 -17.26
CA CYS A 18 2.37 13.23 -17.38
C CYS A 18 1.68 14.13 -16.34
N GLU A 19 0.58 13.65 -15.76
CA GLU A 19 -0.23 14.43 -14.82
C GLU A 19 -0.90 13.56 -13.76
N CYS A 20 -1.38 14.21 -12.71
CA CYS A 20 -2.16 13.59 -11.66
C CYS A 20 -3.59 13.35 -12.17
N SER A 21 -4.01 12.09 -12.28
CA SER A 21 -5.37 11.74 -12.74
C SER A 21 -6.42 11.94 -11.64
N TYR A 22 -6.04 11.74 -10.38
CA TYR A 22 -6.94 11.85 -9.25
C TYR A 22 -6.23 12.38 -8.00
N PHE A 23 -6.93 13.23 -7.25
CA PHE A 23 -6.44 13.77 -6.00
C PHE A 23 -7.55 13.83 -4.96
N ASP A 24 -7.25 13.38 -3.74
CA ASP A 24 -8.17 13.45 -2.61
C ASP A 24 -7.42 13.74 -1.30
N PHE A 25 -8.17 14.30 -0.35
CA PHE A 25 -7.76 14.43 1.04
C PHE A 25 -8.68 13.57 1.90
N TRP A 26 -8.16 12.46 2.36
CA TRP A 26 -8.87 11.61 3.30
C TRP A 26 -8.72 12.16 4.71
N LEU A 27 -9.82 12.69 5.26
CA LEU A 27 -9.90 13.15 6.64
C LEU A 27 -10.67 12.12 7.48
N PRO A 28 -10.02 11.39 8.41
CA PRO A 28 -10.64 10.29 9.14
C PRO A 28 -11.92 10.69 9.88
N ILE A 29 -11.93 11.87 10.53
CA ILE A 29 -13.06 12.31 11.36
C ILE A 29 -14.36 12.50 10.54
N GLU A 30 -14.28 13.02 9.32
CA GLU A 30 -15.45 13.25 8.46
C GLU A 30 -16.12 11.95 8.00
N ARG A 31 -15.34 10.87 7.93
CA ARG A 31 -15.82 9.55 7.51
C ARG A 31 -16.38 8.76 8.69
N LEU A 32 -15.89 9.01 9.91
CA LEU A 32 -16.43 8.44 11.15
C LEU A 32 -17.79 9.02 11.51
N ASP A 33 -18.04 10.32 11.30
CA ASP A 33 -19.37 10.89 11.58
C ASP A 33 -20.49 10.30 10.71
N ARG A 34 -20.15 9.83 9.50
CA ARG A 34 -21.11 9.16 8.60
C ARG A 34 -21.40 7.70 9.00
N HIS A 35 -20.48 7.05 9.70
CA HIS A 35 -20.59 5.65 10.11
C HIS A 35 -20.54 5.64 11.63
N ARG A 36 -21.69 5.61 12.32
CA ARG A 36 -21.82 5.57 13.80
C ARG A 36 -21.08 4.39 14.44
N ILE A 37 -19.74 4.41 14.45
CA ILE A 37 -18.88 3.29 14.83
C ILE A 37 -18.40 3.53 16.26
N ARG A 38 -18.65 2.55 17.13
CA ARG A 38 -18.01 2.45 18.44
C ARG A 38 -16.55 2.06 18.23
N TYR A 39 -15.65 2.75 18.93
CA TYR A 39 -14.21 2.55 18.85
C TYR A 39 -13.80 1.18 19.38
N GLU A 40 -13.71 0.19 18.49
CA GLU A 40 -12.92 -1.02 18.66
C GLU A 40 -11.97 -1.14 17.47
N LEU A 41 -10.81 -1.76 17.67
CA LEU A 41 -9.71 -1.83 16.69
C LEU A 41 -10.17 -2.30 15.29
N GLY A 42 -11.26 -3.08 15.20
CA GLY A 42 -11.82 -3.57 13.94
C GLY A 42 -12.59 -2.54 13.11
N GLY A 43 -13.21 -1.52 13.72
CA GLY A 43 -14.09 -0.58 13.00
C GLY A 43 -13.34 0.39 12.06
N TYR A 44 -12.04 0.58 12.27
CA TYR A 44 -11.20 1.42 11.41
C TYR A 44 -10.87 0.76 10.07
N LEU A 45 -10.70 -0.56 10.06
CA LEU A 45 -10.34 -1.31 8.86
C LEU A 45 -11.49 -1.30 7.85
N ASP A 46 -12.74 -1.39 8.31
CA ASP A 46 -13.91 -1.41 7.41
C ASP A 46 -14.09 -0.10 6.64
N ILE A 47 -13.90 1.06 7.29
CA ILE A 47 -13.97 2.37 6.61
C ILE A 47 -12.84 2.51 5.58
N LEU A 48 -11.62 2.08 5.94
CA LEU A 48 -10.47 2.14 5.05
C LEU A 48 -10.65 1.25 3.82
N SER A 49 -11.10 0.01 4.01
CA SER A 49 -11.39 -0.91 2.92
C SER A 49 -12.44 -0.33 1.97
N SER A 50 -13.54 0.21 2.50
CA SER A 50 -14.58 0.83 1.67
C SER A 50 -14.07 2.05 0.88
N TYR A 51 -13.21 2.86 1.49
CA TYR A 51 -12.60 4.01 0.83
C TYR A 51 -11.62 3.58 -0.27
N VAL A 52 -10.76 2.59 -0.01
CA VAL A 52 -9.84 2.02 -1.00
C VAL A 52 -10.61 1.40 -2.16
N ASP A 53 -11.69 0.67 -1.91
CA ASP A 53 -12.54 0.12 -2.97
C ASP A 53 -13.15 1.21 -3.86
N GLN A 54 -13.51 2.36 -3.29
CA GLN A 54 -13.99 3.51 -4.06
C GLN A 54 -12.89 4.12 -4.94
N ILE A 55 -11.69 4.25 -4.39
CA ILE A 55 -10.51 4.73 -5.14
C ILE A 55 -10.22 3.80 -6.32
N LEU A 56 -10.16 2.49 -6.07
CA LEU A 56 -9.81 1.50 -7.07
C LEU A 56 -10.81 1.45 -8.23
N LYS A 57 -12.08 1.77 -7.98
CA LYS A 57 -13.11 1.91 -9.03
C LYS A 57 -12.91 3.11 -9.94
N ASN A 58 -12.14 4.10 -9.52
CA ASN A 58 -11.88 5.31 -10.30
C ASN A 58 -10.66 5.19 -11.23
N ILE A 59 -9.88 4.11 -11.12
CA ILE A 59 -8.71 3.88 -11.97
C ILE A 59 -9.17 3.58 -13.40
N SER A 60 -8.57 4.24 -14.39
CA SER A 60 -8.88 3.97 -15.79
C SER A 60 -8.58 2.52 -16.16
N PRO A 61 -9.52 1.81 -16.82
CA PRO A 61 -9.27 0.49 -17.39
C PRO A 61 -8.08 0.47 -18.37
N GLU A 62 -7.75 1.61 -18.98
CA GLU A 62 -6.67 1.73 -19.97
C GLU A 62 -5.27 1.55 -19.39
N THR A 63 -5.12 1.73 -18.07
CA THR A 63 -3.86 1.43 -17.34
C THR A 63 -3.50 -0.05 -17.45
N GLY A 64 -4.48 -0.93 -17.69
CA GLY A 64 -4.32 -2.38 -17.67
C GLY A 64 -3.87 -2.92 -16.31
N VAL A 65 -4.11 -2.15 -15.24
CA VAL A 65 -3.94 -2.56 -13.84
C VAL A 65 -5.30 -3.04 -13.34
N SER A 66 -5.38 -4.32 -12.98
CA SER A 66 -6.59 -4.85 -12.37
C SER A 66 -6.63 -4.41 -10.90
N PRO A 67 -7.72 -3.79 -10.42
CA PRO A 67 -7.95 -3.59 -9.00
C PRO A 67 -8.23 -4.95 -8.35
N ASP A 68 -7.16 -5.70 -8.09
CA ASP A 68 -7.25 -6.94 -7.34
C ASP A 68 -7.23 -6.66 -5.83
N ASN A 69 -7.60 -7.69 -5.07
CA ASN A 69 -7.68 -7.60 -3.62
C ASN A 69 -6.31 -7.41 -2.97
N LEU A 70 -5.22 -7.73 -3.67
CA LEU A 70 -3.88 -7.57 -3.14
C LEU A 70 -3.43 -6.11 -3.20
N LEU A 71 -3.73 -5.41 -4.29
CA LEU A 71 -3.55 -3.96 -4.39
C LEU A 71 -4.42 -3.25 -3.35
N ALA A 72 -5.68 -3.68 -3.18
CA ALA A 72 -6.55 -3.13 -2.14
C ALA A 72 -5.93 -3.29 -0.75
N THR A 73 -5.43 -4.49 -0.42
CA THR A 73 -4.78 -4.76 0.87
C THR A 73 -3.54 -3.88 1.08
N VAL A 74 -2.71 -3.72 0.05
CA VAL A 74 -1.52 -2.87 0.08
C VAL A 74 -1.89 -1.40 0.35
N LEU A 75 -2.92 -0.89 -0.33
CA LEU A 75 -3.39 0.48 -0.12
C LEU A 75 -3.99 0.67 1.27
N VAL A 76 -4.87 -0.25 1.73
CA VAL A 76 -5.42 -0.22 3.10
C VAL A 76 -4.31 -0.15 4.13
N GLN A 77 -3.26 -0.96 3.96
CA GLN A 77 -2.15 -0.99 4.89
C GLN A 77 -1.33 0.31 4.87
N ALA A 78 -1.14 0.92 3.71
CA ALA A 78 -0.46 2.21 3.58
C ALA A 78 -1.25 3.32 4.30
N PHE A 79 -2.57 3.39 4.09
CA PHE A 79 -3.44 4.32 4.81
C PHE A 79 -3.46 4.07 6.32
N GLU A 80 -3.53 2.80 6.74
CA GLU A 80 -3.49 2.45 8.16
C GLU A 80 -2.17 2.88 8.81
N ASN A 81 -1.03 2.67 8.13
CA ASN A 81 0.28 3.13 8.62
C ASN A 81 0.35 4.65 8.70
N SER A 82 -0.12 5.34 7.66
CA SER A 82 -0.21 6.81 7.65
C SER A 82 -1.09 7.34 8.78
N LEU A 83 -2.20 6.68 9.11
CA LEU A 83 -3.06 7.07 10.23
C LEU A 83 -2.42 6.76 11.59
N THR A 84 -1.97 5.52 11.78
CA THR A 84 -1.59 5.00 13.10
C THR A 84 -0.18 5.41 13.50
N ARG A 85 0.77 5.37 12.56
CA ARG A 85 2.19 5.68 12.79
C ARG A 85 2.52 7.11 12.38
N GLY A 86 2.07 7.55 11.21
CA GLY A 86 2.31 8.90 10.70
C GLY A 86 1.59 9.97 11.54
N ASN A 87 0.26 9.94 11.50
CA ASN A 87 -0.60 10.89 12.20
C ASN A 87 -0.82 10.56 13.68
N LEU A 88 -0.20 9.50 14.23
CA LEU A 88 -0.33 9.08 15.63
C LEU A 88 -1.80 8.89 16.07
N ARG A 89 -2.65 8.38 15.18
CA ARG A 89 -4.11 8.24 15.35
C ARG A 89 -4.86 9.56 15.55
N ASN A 90 -4.28 10.69 15.18
CA ASN A 90 -4.98 11.97 15.17
C ASN A 90 -5.93 12.05 13.97
N LEU A 91 -7.23 11.94 14.26
CA LEU A 91 -8.30 11.85 13.27
C LEU A 91 -8.60 13.18 12.55
N TYR A 92 -8.04 14.28 13.06
CA TYR A 92 -8.18 15.63 12.49
C TYR A 92 -7.04 15.97 11.50
N LEU A 93 -6.04 15.09 11.38
CA LEU A 93 -4.97 15.26 10.40
C LEU A 93 -5.34 14.52 9.11
N PRO A 94 -5.26 15.19 7.95
CA PRO A 94 -5.57 14.57 6.69
C PRO A 94 -4.44 13.62 6.24
N ILE A 95 -4.82 12.67 5.39
CA ILE A 95 -3.92 11.87 4.56
C ILE A 95 -4.23 12.21 3.11
N SER A 96 -3.25 12.70 2.37
CA SER A 96 -3.44 13.05 0.95
C SER A 96 -3.16 11.84 0.07
N LEU A 97 -4.01 11.60 -0.92
CA LEU A 97 -3.82 10.61 -1.98
C LEU A 97 -3.74 11.29 -3.32
N LYS A 98 -2.67 11.04 -4.07
CA LYS A 98 -2.58 11.32 -5.51
C LYS A 98 -2.49 10.01 -6.27
N ILE A 99 -3.15 9.96 -7.42
CA ILE A 99 -3.03 8.87 -8.38
C ILE A 99 -2.52 9.46 -9.68
N PHE A 100 -1.53 8.78 -10.24
CA PHE A 100 -0.96 9.08 -11.54
C PHE A 100 -1.16 7.86 -12.42
N GLU A 101 -1.77 8.06 -13.57
CA GLU A 101 -2.09 6.99 -14.50
C GLU A 101 -1.33 7.22 -15.80
N GLY A 102 -0.77 6.15 -16.33
CA GLY A 102 -0.12 6.14 -17.62
C GLY A 102 -0.37 4.81 -18.33
N PRO A 103 -0.03 4.74 -19.63
CA PRO A 103 -0.28 3.54 -20.44
C PRO A 103 0.48 2.29 -19.97
N GLU A 104 1.48 2.43 -19.09
CA GLU A 104 2.25 1.30 -18.55
C GLU A 104 1.98 1.04 -17.06
N GLY A 105 1.04 1.75 -16.43
CA GLY A 105 0.66 1.48 -15.04
C GLY A 105 0.04 2.64 -14.28
N VAL A 106 0.06 2.52 -12.96
CA VAL A 106 -0.46 3.50 -12.01
C VAL A 106 0.51 3.69 -10.84
N VAL A 107 0.63 4.91 -10.36
CA VAL A 107 1.35 5.25 -9.12
C VAL A 107 0.38 5.87 -8.13
N PHE A 108 0.28 5.28 -6.94
CA PHE A 108 -0.43 5.86 -5.80
C PHE A 108 0.57 6.54 -4.90
N ARG A 109 0.38 7.83 -4.64
CA ARG A 109 1.17 8.59 -3.68
C ARG A 109 0.31 8.93 -2.47
N ILE A 110 0.65 8.34 -1.34
CA ILE A 110 -0.03 8.54 -0.06
C ILE A 110 0.92 9.30 0.86
N ARG A 111 0.44 10.41 1.41
CA ARG A 111 1.23 11.25 2.32
C ARG A 111 0.43 11.59 3.57
N ASP A 112 1.04 11.35 4.72
CA ASP A 112 0.51 11.76 6.02
C ASP A 112 1.08 13.11 6.48
N SER A 113 0.50 13.63 7.56
CA SER A 113 0.87 14.91 8.18
C SER A 113 1.89 14.72 9.32
N GLY A 114 2.39 13.51 9.51
CA GLY A 114 3.32 13.14 10.56
C GLY A 114 4.76 13.61 10.30
N ALA A 115 5.59 13.43 11.32
CA ALA A 115 7.02 13.71 11.26
C ALA A 115 7.79 12.74 10.33
N GLY A 116 7.19 11.60 10.00
CA GLY A 116 7.79 10.53 9.21
C GLY A 116 8.65 9.57 10.05
N PHE A 117 9.42 8.71 9.36
CA PHE A 117 10.36 7.76 9.93
C PHE A 117 11.60 7.61 9.04
N ASP A 118 12.75 7.27 9.64
CA ASP A 118 13.97 6.99 8.89
C ASP A 118 13.88 5.63 8.18
N TYR A 119 13.32 5.64 6.98
CA TYR A 119 13.18 4.44 6.16
C TYR A 119 14.53 3.92 5.64
N ASN A 120 15.57 4.76 5.54
CA ASN A 120 16.89 4.34 5.11
C ASN A 120 17.54 3.45 6.18
N ALA A 121 17.43 3.83 7.45
CA ALA A 121 17.87 2.98 8.56
C ALA A 121 17.16 1.62 8.57
N ILE A 122 15.86 1.59 8.28
CA ILE A 122 15.09 0.34 8.19
C ILE A 122 15.56 -0.53 7.02
N LEU A 123 15.82 0.08 5.86
CA LEU A 123 16.33 -0.65 4.70
C LEU A 123 17.73 -1.21 4.95
N GLU A 124 18.61 -0.46 5.60
CA GLU A 124 19.94 -0.93 5.98
C GLU A 124 19.88 -2.10 6.97
N GLN A 125 19.03 -2.01 7.99
CA GLN A 125 18.82 -3.11 8.95
C GLN A 125 18.32 -4.36 8.24
N ARG A 126 17.35 -4.24 7.32
CA ARG A 126 16.88 -5.37 6.51
C ARG A 126 17.98 -5.97 5.63
N ARG A 127 18.80 -5.14 4.97
CA ARG A 127 19.93 -5.63 4.14
C ARG A 127 20.95 -6.41 4.97
N ARG A 128 21.08 -6.11 6.26
CA ARG A 128 21.96 -6.81 7.20
C ARG A 128 21.34 -8.09 7.78
N GLY A 129 20.11 -8.43 7.41
CA GLY A 129 19.42 -9.64 7.87
C GLY A 129 18.89 -9.56 9.30
N ASP A 130 18.85 -8.37 9.89
CA ASP A 130 18.32 -8.16 11.25
C ASP A 130 16.79 -7.96 11.22
N GLY A 131 16.06 -8.99 11.65
CA GLY A 131 14.60 -8.99 11.75
C GLY A 131 14.04 -8.42 13.06
N SER A 132 14.89 -7.96 13.98
CA SER A 132 14.48 -7.58 15.34
C SER A 132 13.58 -6.34 15.42
N TYR A 133 13.60 -5.46 14.41
CA TYR A 133 12.75 -4.27 14.36
C TYR A 133 11.27 -4.56 14.05
N ILE A 134 10.90 -5.82 13.75
CA ILE A 134 9.49 -6.24 13.59
C ILE A 134 8.88 -6.52 14.97
N GLN A 135 9.06 -5.62 15.95
CA GLN A 135 8.32 -5.66 17.21
C GLN A 135 7.25 -4.57 17.19
N GLY A 136 6.02 -5.01 16.89
CA GLY A 136 4.84 -4.17 16.71
C GLY A 136 4.16 -4.45 15.36
N SER A 137 3.48 -5.59 15.26
CA SER A 137 2.61 -6.01 14.14
C SER A 137 3.11 -5.58 12.74
N GLY A 138 4.41 -5.79 12.47
CA GLY A 138 5.07 -5.35 11.23
C GLY A 138 4.66 -6.11 9.96
N MET A 139 3.50 -6.78 9.98
CA MET A 139 2.90 -7.41 8.80
C MET A 139 2.68 -6.41 7.67
N GLY A 140 2.51 -5.11 7.96
CA GLY A 140 2.21 -4.16 6.90
C GLY A 140 3.31 -4.00 5.84
N LEU A 141 4.58 -4.00 6.25
CA LEU A 141 5.71 -4.01 5.32
C LEU A 141 5.96 -5.40 4.71
N GLU A 142 5.46 -6.47 5.32
CA GLU A 142 5.47 -7.82 4.76
C GLU A 142 4.34 -8.05 3.75
N VAL A 143 3.19 -7.40 3.91
CA VAL A 143 2.09 -7.41 2.95
C VAL A 143 2.34 -6.45 1.79
N MET A 144 3.22 -5.46 1.95
CA MET A 144 3.74 -4.67 0.81
C MET A 144 4.94 -5.35 0.12
N ASN A 145 5.28 -6.59 0.50
CA ASN A 145 6.50 -7.27 0.08
C ASN A 145 6.39 -8.07 -1.24
N TYR A 146 5.26 -7.99 -1.94
CA TYR A 146 5.03 -8.75 -3.17
C TYR A 146 5.86 -8.18 -4.33
N LYS A 147 6.50 -9.04 -5.14
CA LYS A 147 7.39 -8.65 -6.26
C LYS A 147 6.68 -7.86 -7.39
N GLN A 148 5.38 -7.64 -7.25
CA GLN A 148 4.51 -7.01 -8.26
C GLN A 148 4.33 -5.50 -8.09
N TYR A 149 4.67 -4.97 -6.92
CA TYR A 149 4.62 -3.53 -6.67
C TYR A 149 6.00 -3.02 -6.30
N GLU A 150 6.33 -1.85 -6.81
CA GLU A 150 7.47 -1.10 -6.31
C GLU A 150 6.99 -0.07 -5.30
N VAL A 151 7.65 -0.04 -4.15
CA VAL A 151 7.31 0.88 -3.07
C VAL A 151 8.50 1.79 -2.85
N ALA A 152 8.29 3.10 -2.95
CA ALA A 152 9.31 4.11 -2.67
C ALA A 152 8.83 5.00 -1.51
N PHE A 153 9.73 5.37 -0.62
CA PHE A 153 9.46 6.36 0.41
C PHE A 153 10.15 7.68 0.05
N GLU A 154 9.53 8.79 0.44
CA GLU A 154 10.07 10.14 0.18
C GLU A 154 9.98 11.04 1.40
N GLY A 155 10.71 12.16 1.33
CA GLY A 155 10.84 13.11 2.42
C GLY A 155 11.47 12.45 3.64
N ASN A 156 10.87 12.68 4.81
CA ASN A 156 11.28 12.02 6.04
C ASN A 156 10.58 10.66 6.23
N GLY A 157 10.10 9.99 5.17
CA GLY A 157 9.33 8.75 5.27
C GLY A 157 7.84 8.94 5.59
N ASN A 158 7.32 10.17 5.52
CA ASN A 158 5.88 10.45 5.65
C ASN A 158 5.11 10.38 4.32
N THR A 159 5.80 10.01 3.24
CA THR A 159 5.21 9.83 1.93
C THR A 159 5.63 8.47 1.38
N VAL A 160 4.66 7.71 0.87
CA VAL A 160 4.87 6.45 0.19
C VAL A 160 4.29 6.53 -1.22
N ASN A 161 5.08 6.09 -2.19
CA ASN A 161 4.69 5.89 -3.57
C ASN A 161 4.61 4.38 -3.84
N ILE A 162 3.49 3.93 -4.40
CA ILE A 162 3.24 2.52 -4.70
C ILE A 162 2.94 2.45 -6.19
N MET A 163 3.81 1.78 -6.95
CA MET A 163 3.63 1.60 -8.38
C MET A 163 3.15 0.20 -8.70
N ALA A 164 2.08 0.11 -9.48
CA ALA A 164 1.61 -1.10 -10.12
C ALA A 164 1.73 -0.92 -11.64
N THR A 165 2.45 -1.81 -12.31
CA THR A 165 2.66 -1.74 -13.76
C THR A 165 1.58 -2.53 -14.50
N ARG A 166 1.42 -2.25 -15.78
CA ARG A 166 0.43 -2.87 -16.66
C ARG A 166 0.67 -4.37 -16.81
N GLY A 167 -0.41 -5.15 -16.95
CA GLY A 167 -0.33 -6.59 -17.23
C GLY A 167 -0.03 -7.46 -16.01
N TYR A 168 -0.20 -6.90 -14.82
CA TYR A 168 -0.26 -7.67 -13.58
C TYR A 168 -1.72 -8.08 -13.31
N SER A 169 -1.96 -9.39 -13.18
CA SER A 169 -3.23 -9.99 -12.79
C SER A 169 -3.09 -10.69 -11.43
N PHE A 170 -4.22 -10.88 -10.75
CA PHE A 170 -4.26 -11.64 -9.50
C PHE A 170 -3.67 -13.05 -9.67
N GLU A 171 -3.88 -13.74 -10.80
CA GLU A 171 -3.26 -15.07 -11.01
C GLU A 171 -1.74 -14.99 -11.06
N ARG A 172 -1.19 -13.95 -11.70
CA ARG A 172 0.26 -13.73 -11.73
C ARG A 172 0.79 -13.38 -10.34
N SER A 173 0.04 -12.57 -9.59
CA SER A 173 0.32 -12.22 -8.20
C SER A 173 0.29 -13.43 -7.26
N TRP A 174 -0.70 -14.29 -7.43
CA TRP A 174 -0.85 -15.54 -6.71
C TRP A 174 0.30 -16.50 -7.00
N GLN A 175 0.65 -16.66 -8.28
CA GLN A 175 1.76 -17.51 -8.70
C GLN A 175 3.08 -17.04 -8.07
N VAL A 176 3.38 -15.74 -8.16
CA VAL A 176 4.58 -15.14 -7.56
C VAL A 176 4.62 -15.32 -6.04
N LEU A 177 3.47 -15.17 -5.36
CA LEU A 177 3.37 -15.42 -3.92
C LEU A 177 3.66 -16.88 -3.59
N MET A 178 3.09 -17.83 -4.33
CA MET A 178 3.31 -19.24 -4.10
C MET A 178 4.76 -19.65 -4.37
N ASP A 179 5.37 -19.11 -5.41
CA ASP A 179 6.77 -19.37 -5.75
C ASP A 179 7.72 -18.85 -4.66
N ASP A 180 7.52 -17.63 -4.13
CA ASP A 180 8.31 -17.08 -3.01
C ASP A 180 8.15 -17.92 -1.73
N ARG A 181 6.93 -18.37 -1.43
CA ARG A 181 6.66 -19.23 -0.27
C ARG A 181 7.36 -20.57 -0.41
N LYS A 182 7.39 -21.14 -1.61
CA LYS A 182 8.09 -22.39 -1.91
C LYS A 182 9.61 -22.22 -1.76
N GLU A 183 10.18 -21.14 -2.31
CA GLU A 183 11.61 -20.81 -2.16
C GLU A 183 12.02 -20.67 -0.69
N ARG A 184 11.10 -20.21 0.17
CA ARG A 184 11.34 -19.98 1.61
C ARG A 184 10.90 -21.13 2.52
N GLY A 185 10.35 -22.23 1.97
CA GLY A 185 9.84 -23.36 2.74
C GLY A 185 8.62 -23.04 3.61
N LEU A 186 7.84 -22.02 3.23
CA LEU A 186 6.65 -21.51 3.95
C LEU A 186 5.33 -22.02 3.36
N GLU A 187 5.37 -22.99 2.45
CA GLU A 187 4.22 -23.54 1.73
C GLU A 187 3.14 -24.15 2.63
N THR A 188 3.50 -24.58 3.85
CA THR A 188 2.58 -25.18 4.83
C THR A 188 1.96 -24.16 5.80
N MET A 189 2.44 -22.92 5.83
CA MET A 189 1.85 -21.88 6.68
C MET A 189 0.51 -21.42 6.11
N ASN A 190 -0.45 -21.08 6.98
CA ASN A 190 -1.73 -20.53 6.53
C ASN A 190 -1.53 -19.14 5.92
N LEU A 191 -2.21 -18.88 4.81
CA LEU A 191 -2.32 -17.54 4.26
C LEU A 191 -3.26 -16.70 5.14
N PRO A 192 -3.09 -15.36 5.16
CA PRO A 192 -4.12 -14.47 5.68
C PRO A 192 -5.48 -14.84 5.09
N LYS A 193 -6.54 -14.80 5.91
CA LYS A 193 -7.88 -15.26 5.52
C LYS A 193 -8.35 -14.61 4.23
N ASP A 194 -8.08 -13.31 4.08
CA ASP A 194 -8.52 -12.50 2.95
C ASP A 194 -7.86 -12.93 1.62
N ILE A 195 -6.63 -13.45 1.69
CA ILE A 195 -5.90 -14.01 0.54
C ILE A 195 -6.35 -15.47 0.31
N SER A 196 -6.55 -16.24 1.37
CA SER A 196 -6.91 -17.66 1.28
C SER A 196 -8.28 -17.93 0.64
N LEU A 197 -9.21 -16.97 0.77
CA LEU A 197 -10.58 -17.06 0.25
C LEU A 197 -10.69 -16.79 -1.25
N GLN A 198 -9.59 -16.36 -1.87
CA GLN A 198 -9.56 -15.87 -3.25
C GLN A 198 -8.67 -16.73 -4.14
N LYS A 199 -8.39 -17.97 -3.73
CA LYS A 199 -7.73 -18.96 -4.58
C LYS A 199 -8.43 -18.99 -5.95
N PRO A 200 -7.67 -18.91 -7.07
CA PRO A 200 -8.25 -19.18 -8.38
C PRO A 200 -8.81 -20.61 -8.45
#